data_AF-A0A538HFK6-F1
#
_entry.id   AF-A0A538HFK6-F1
#
_cell.length_a   1.000
_cell.length_b   1.000
_cell.length_c   1.000
_cell.angle_alpha   90.00
_cell.angle_beta   90.00
_cell.angle_gamma   90.00
#
_symmetry.space_group_name_H-M   'P 1'
#
loop_
_entity.id
_entity.type
_entity.pdbx_description
1 polymer ?
#
loop_
_entity_poly.entity_id
_entity_poly.type
_entity_poly.pdbx_seq_one_letter_code
_entity_poly.pdbx_strand_id
1 'polypeptide(L)' 'MRRKEFTPDAQGRVAIPQKLREFAQLDRELVIVGVDDRVEIWDRARWRDQVEREGAEALASGELVGFGL' A
#
# COMPACT_ATOMS: atom_id res chain seq x y z
N MET A 1 -10.38 4.27 -13.90
CA MET A 1 -11.04 3.53 -12.79
C MET A 1 -11.85 4.55 -11.99
N ARG A 2 -13.13 4.29 -11.65
CA ARG A 2 -13.98 5.29 -10.94
C ARG A 2 -13.88 5.06 -9.44
N ARG A 3 -13.78 6.13 -8.64
CA ARG A 3 -13.86 6.08 -7.17
C ARG A 3 -15.17 5.41 -6.76
N LYS A 4 -15.10 4.51 -5.77
CA LYS A 4 -16.26 3.80 -5.25
C LYS A 4 -16.29 3.94 -3.73
N GLU A 5 -17.42 4.36 -3.21
CA GLU A 5 -17.65 4.55 -1.78
C GLU A 5 -18.16 3.24 -1.17
N PHE A 6 -17.74 2.94 0.06
CA PHE A 6 -18.10 1.75 0.80
C PHE A 6 -18.40 2.10 2.25
N THR A 7 -19.45 1.49 2.79
CA THR A 7 -19.74 1.52 4.23
C THR A 7 -19.12 0.27 4.85
N PRO A 8 -18.26 0.40 5.88
CA PRO A 8 -17.80 -0.74 6.64
C PRO A 8 -18.96 -1.51 7.27
N ASP A 9 -18.77 -2.81 7.49
CA ASP A 9 -19.74 -3.58 8.28
C ASP A 9 -19.69 -3.20 9.78
N ALA A 10 -20.56 -3.80 10.59
CA ALA A 10 -20.62 -3.54 12.03
C ALA A 10 -19.31 -3.87 12.79
N GLN A 11 -18.41 -4.64 12.18
CA GLN A 11 -17.09 -4.97 12.74
C GLN A 11 -15.98 -4.07 12.16
N GLY A 12 -16.33 -3.07 11.36
CA GLY A 12 -15.39 -2.16 10.71
C GLY A 12 -14.66 -2.76 9.50
N ARG A 13 -15.13 -3.89 8.94
CA ARG A 13 -14.48 -4.51 7.79
C ARG A 13 -14.96 -3.88 6.49
N VAL A 14 -14.04 -3.69 5.54
CA VAL A 14 -14.34 -3.21 4.19
C VAL A 14 -14.10 -4.33 3.18
N ALA A 15 -15.14 -4.68 2.42
CA ALA A 15 -15.03 -5.70 1.38
C ALA A 15 -14.40 -5.10 0.11
N ILE A 16 -13.19 -5.55 -0.23
CA ILE A 16 -12.51 -5.15 -1.46
C ILE A 16 -13.10 -5.93 -2.64
N PRO A 17 -13.72 -5.27 -3.64
CA PRO A 17 -14.24 -5.94 -4.82
C PRO A 17 -13.17 -6.74 -5.55
N GLN A 18 -13.55 -7.90 -6.11
CA GLN A 18 -12.65 -8.79 -6.83
C GLN A 18 -11.82 -8.07 -7.90
N LYS A 19 -12.46 -7.21 -8.71
CA LYS A 19 -11.77 -6.41 -9.73
C LYS A 19 -10.65 -5.52 -9.17
N LEU A 20 -10.81 -4.98 -7.95
CA LEU A 20 -9.76 -4.18 -7.30
C LEU A 20 -8.63 -5.08 -6.79
N ARG A 21 -8.98 -6.25 -6.23
CA ARG A 21 -7.99 -7.25 -5.78
C ARG A 21 -7.13 -7.75 -6.94
N GLU A 22 -7.75 -8.06 -8.09
CA GLU A 22 -7.05 -8.48 -9.30
C GLU A 22 -6.16 -7.37 -9.86
N PHE A 23 -6.68 -6.14 -9.93
CA PHE A 23 -5.91 -4.98 -10.39
C PHE A 23 -4.67 -4.72 -9.53
N ALA A 24 -4.83 -4.76 -8.21
CA ALA A 24 -3.74 -4.56 -7.26
C ALA A 24 -2.95 -5.85 -6.97
N GLN A 25 -3.26 -6.96 -7.63
CA GLN A 25 -2.62 -8.27 -7.46
C GLN A 25 -2.51 -8.68 -5.97
N LEU A 26 -3.59 -8.45 -5.21
CA LEU A 26 -3.65 -8.76 -3.78
C LEU A 26 -3.86 -10.26 -3.59
N ASP A 27 -2.97 -10.91 -2.84
CA ASP A 27 -3.14 -12.30 -2.38
C ASP A 27 -3.34 -12.36 -0.86
N ARG A 28 -2.78 -13.36 -0.17
CA ARG A 28 -3.12 -13.66 1.23
C ARG A 28 -2.45 -12.75 2.24
N GLU A 29 -1.19 -12.40 2.00
CA GLU A 29 -0.44 -11.53 2.90
C GLU A 29 -0.47 -10.10 2.40
N LEU A 30 -1.10 -9.22 3.19
CA LEU A 30 -1.27 -7.82 2.85
C LEU A 30 -0.47 -6.93 3.80
N VAL A 31 -0.11 -5.75 3.30
CA VAL A 31 0.47 -4.65 4.07
C VAL A 31 -0.44 -3.45 3.92
N ILE A 32 -0.74 -2.80 5.05
CA ILE A 32 -1.49 -1.54 5.09
C ILE A 32 -0.50 -0.45 5.47
N VAL A 33 -0.41 0.60 4.65
CA VAL A 33 0.48 1.73 4.86
C VAL A 33 -0.37 2.99 5.00
N GLY A 34 -0.17 3.74 6.09
CA GLY A 34 -0.77 5.07 6.23
C GLY A 34 0.07 6.09 5.47
N VAL A 35 -0.54 6.87 4.59
CA VAL A 35 0.12 7.92 3.80
C VAL A 35 -0.73 9.18 3.88
N ASP A 36 -0.32 10.10 4.75
CA ASP A 36 -1.02 11.37 5.00
C ASP A 36 -2.51 11.16 5.34
N ASP A 37 -3.42 11.54 4.44
CA ASP A 37 -4.87 11.47 4.61
C ASP A 37 -5.52 10.17 4.10
N ARG A 38 -4.71 9.20 3.64
CA ARG A 38 -5.20 7.93 3.08
C ARG A 38 -4.44 6.72 3.61
N VAL A 39 -5.00 5.55 3.33
CA VAL A 39 -4.32 4.27 3.51
C VAL A 39 -4.15 3.58 2.17
N GLU A 40 -3.01 2.93 2.00
CA GLU A 40 -2.69 2.11 0.84
C GLU A 40 -2.67 0.64 1.26
N ILE A 41 -3.21 -0.21 0.38
CA ILE A 41 -3.28 -1.66 0.59
C ILE A 41 -2.42 -2.31 -0.47
N TRP A 42 -1.41 -3.03 -0.03
CA TRP A 42 -0.42 -3.67 -0.87
C TRP A 42 -0.40 -5.18 -0.63
N ASP A 43 -0.08 -5.93 -1.69
CA ASP A 43 0.44 -7.28 -1.52
C ASP A 43 1.81 -7.22 -0.85
N ARG A 44 2.09 -8.12 0.09
CA ARG A 44 3.32 -8.10 0.89
C ARG A 44 4.59 -8.23 0.05
N ALA A 45 4.61 -9.11 -0.95
CA ALA A 45 5.80 -9.30 -1.77
C ALA A 45 6.06 -8.04 -2.61
N ARG A 46 4.99 -7.51 -3.23
CA ARG A 46 5.07 -6.30 -4.05
C ARG A 46 5.48 -5.07 -3.24
N TRP A 47 5.01 -4.95 -2.00
CA TRP A 47 5.42 -3.88 -1.08
C TRP A 47 6.92 -3.94 -0.77
N ARG A 48 7.43 -5.13 -0.43
CA ARG A 48 8.87 -5.29 -0.16
C ARG A 48 9.71 -4.88 -1.36
N ASP A 49 9.35 -5.36 -2.55
CA ASP A 49 10.07 -5.05 -3.78
C ASP A 49 10.00 -3.53 -4.10
N GLN A 50 8.87 -2.87 -3.81
CA GLN A 50 8.72 -1.42 -3.97
C GLN A 50 9.63 -0.65 -3.00
N VAL A 51 9.62 -0.98 -1.71
CA VAL A 51 10.46 -0.33 -0.69
C VAL A 51 11.94 -0.53 -0.99
N GLU A 52 12.34 -1.72 -1.44
CA GLU A 52 13.73 -1.97 -1.85
C GLU A 52 14.14 -1.10 -3.04
N ARG A 53 13.25 -0.95 -4.04
CA ARG A 53 13.49 -0.07 -5.20
C ARG A 53 13.61 1.40 -4.79
N GLU A 54 12.66 1.90 -4.00
CA GLU A 54 12.68 3.29 -3.53
C GLU A 54 13.90 3.57 -2.65
N GLY A 55 14.25 2.64 -1.75
CA GLY A 55 15.45 2.74 -0.93
C GLY A 55 16.73 2.75 -1.76
N ALA A 56 16.82 1.92 -2.80
CA ALA A 56 17.96 1.91 -3.72
C ALA A 56 18.05 3.22 -4.53
N GLU A 57 16.91 3.75 -4.99
CA GLU A 57 16.84 5.03 -5.70
C GLU A 57 17.26 6.20 -4.80
N ALA A 58 16.80 6.25 -3.54
CA ALA A 58 17.18 7.29 -2.58
C ALA A 58 18.69 7.26 -2.24
N LEU A 59 19.28 6.06 -2.12
CA LEU A 59 20.72 5.90 -1.94
C LEU A 59 21.50 6.37 -3.18
N ALA A 60 21.00 6.08 -4.38
CA ALA A 60 21.63 6.49 -5.62
C ALA A 60 21.52 8.00 -5.89
N SER A 61 20.45 8.65 -5.43
CA SER A 61 20.26 10.10 -5.53
C SER A 61 21.06 10.89 -4.48
N GLY A 62 21.68 10.23 -3.52
CA GLY A 62 22.40 10.87 -2.40
C GLY A 62 21.46 11.50 -1.37
N GLU A 63 20.17 11.18 -1.44
CA GLU A 63 19.15 11.65 -0.51
C GLU A 63 19.16 10.71 0.71
N LEU A 64 20.15 10.91 1.58
CA LEU A 64 20.15 10.31 2.92
C LEU A 64 18.96 10.87 3.69
N VAL A 65 17.83 10.18 3.61
CA VAL A 65 16.64 10.52 4.37
C VAL A 65 16.93 10.23 5.83
N GLY A 66 17.33 11.28 6.55
CA GLY A 66 17.27 11.31 7.99
C GLY A 66 15.82 11.08 8.41
N PHE A 67 15.46 9.83 8.67
CA PHE A 67 14.42 9.53 9.63
C PHE A 67 14.99 9.88 10.99
N GLY A 68 14.89 11.17 11.33
CA GLY A 68 15.13 11.67 12.68
C GLY A 68 14.28 10.88 13.66
N LEU A 69 14.98 10.10 14.48
CA LEU A 69 14.68 10.04 15.91
C LEU A 69 15.32 11.26 16.57
#